data_AF-A0A965VKG7-F1
#
_entry.id   AF-A0A965VKG7-F1
#
_cell.length_a   1.000
_cell.length_b   1.000
_cell.length_c   1.000
_cell.angle_alpha   90.00
_cell.angle_beta   90.00
_cell.angle_gamma   90.00
#
_symmetry.space_group_name_H-M   'P 1'
#
loop_
_entity.id
_entity.type
_entity.pdbx_description
1 polymer ?
#
loop_
_entity_poly.entity_id
_entity_poly.type
_entity_poly.pdbx_seq_one_letter_code
_entity_poly.pdbx_strand_id
1 'polypeptide(L)'
;MYDHFRVLAARLGRMHCPDCSTPVGTQSIDQTVERLLEHGPEARLLLLAPIELRVGQTPEALFAALQAAGHVRVRIDGKTVRLDEKPTLDRKRKSRIEIVIDRVTAEA
;
A
#
# COMPACT_ATOMS: atom_id res chain seq x y z
N MET A 1 7.59 -27.06 7.48
CA MET A 1 8.95 -27.21 8.08
C MET A 1 9.67 -25.88 7.87
N TYR A 2 10.38 -25.33 8.87
CA TYR A 2 10.96 -23.95 9.01
C TYR A 2 10.16 -22.85 9.72
N ASP A 3 9.01 -23.12 10.33
CA ASP A 3 8.25 -22.05 10.99
C ASP A 3 9.00 -21.46 12.21
N HIS A 4 9.76 -22.29 12.94
CA HIS A 4 10.63 -21.83 14.03
C HIS A 4 11.79 -20.94 13.56
N PHE A 5 12.44 -21.29 12.44
CA PHE A 5 13.52 -20.48 11.87
C PHE A 5 13.02 -19.13 11.39
N ARG A 6 11.80 -19.07 10.82
CA ARG A 6 11.17 -17.80 10.43
C ARG A 6 10.99 -16.87 11.63
N VAL A 7 10.50 -17.38 12.75
CA VAL A 7 10.33 -16.59 13.98
C VAL A 7 11.67 -16.14 14.55
N LEU A 8 12.67 -17.01 14.57
CA LEU A 8 14.03 -16.68 15.04
C LEU A 8 14.65 -15.56 14.20
N ALA A 9 14.62 -15.70 12.87
CA ALA A 9 15.17 -14.71 11.95
C ALA A 9 14.43 -13.37 12.00
N ALA A 10 13.10 -13.38 12.14
CA ALA A 10 12.32 -12.15 12.29
C ALA A 10 12.63 -11.39 13.58
N ARG A 11 13.02 -12.08 14.67
CA ARG A 11 13.32 -11.45 15.96
C ARG A 11 14.78 -11.05 16.14
N LEU A 12 15.72 -11.87 15.65
CA LEU A 12 17.16 -11.69 15.90
C LEU A 12 17.96 -11.35 14.64
N GLY A 13 17.37 -11.50 13.46
CA GLY A 13 18.03 -11.22 12.20
C GLY A 13 18.23 -9.73 11.96
N ARG A 14 19.36 -9.38 11.34
CA ARG A 14 19.59 -8.04 10.79
C ARG A 14 19.33 -8.08 9.30
N MET A 15 18.37 -7.28 8.84
CA MET A 15 18.05 -7.16 7.43
C MET A 15 19.15 -6.37 6.70
N HIS A 16 19.58 -6.88 5.56
CA HIS A 16 20.52 -6.21 4.67
C HIS A 16 19.94 -6.18 3.25
N CYS A 17 20.30 -5.15 2.48
CA CYS A 17 19.94 -5.04 1.07
C CYS A 17 20.63 -6.17 0.27
N PRO A 18 19.90 -6.91 -0.60
CA PRO A 18 20.50 -7.99 -1.39
C PRO A 18 21.52 -7.47 -2.43
N ASP A 19 21.37 -6.24 -2.91
CA ASP A 19 22.21 -5.69 -3.98
C ASP A 19 23.50 -5.04 -3.44
N CYS A 20 23.41 -4.35 -2.30
CA CYS A 20 24.53 -3.57 -1.75
C CYS A 20 24.99 -3.98 -0.35
N SER A 21 24.36 -4.98 0.27
CA SER A 21 24.69 -5.48 1.62
C SER A 21 24.63 -4.44 2.75
N THR A 22 24.04 -3.26 2.52
CA THR A 22 23.84 -2.25 3.56
C THR A 22 22.70 -2.64 4.51
N PRO A 23 22.83 -2.42 5.84
CA PRO A 23 21.75 -2.66 6.80
C PRO A 23 20.48 -1.86 6.46
N VAL A 24 19.32 -2.52 6.49
CA VAL A 24 18.02 -1.87 6.29
C VAL A 24 17.57 -1.21 7.59
N GLY A 25 17.08 0.02 7.49
CA GLY A 25 16.58 0.80 8.61
C GLY A 25 15.33 1.60 8.26
N THR A 26 14.87 2.38 9.23
CA THR A 26 13.78 3.35 9.07
C THR A 26 14.22 4.53 8.23
N GLN A 27 13.32 5.04 7.39
CA GLN A 27 13.52 6.25 6.60
C GLN A 27 12.63 7.37 7.14
N SER A 28 13.12 8.61 7.09
CA SER A 28 12.28 9.78 7.38
C SER A 28 11.30 10.05 6.24
N ILE A 29 10.32 10.91 6.52
CA ILE A 29 9.37 11.38 5.50
C ILE A 29 10.14 12.08 4.38
N ASP A 30 11.05 12.99 4.74
CA ASP A 30 11.85 13.75 3.77
C ASP A 30 12.70 12.85 2.87
N GLN A 31 13.37 11.83 3.44
CA GLN A 31 14.14 10.84 2.67
C GLN A 31 13.27 10.06 1.68
N THR A 32 12.02 9.76 2.07
CA THR A 32 11.08 9.06 1.19
C THR A 32 10.64 9.97 0.04
N VAL A 33 10.37 11.24 0.33
CA VAL A 33 10.00 12.25 -0.70
C VAL A 33 11.14 12.47 -1.67
N GLU A 34 12.37 12.63 -1.18
CA GLU A 34 13.58 12.82 -2.02
C GLU A 34 13.75 11.65 -3.00
N ARG A 35 13.65 10.41 -2.53
CA ARG A 35 13.68 9.21 -3.39
C ARG A 35 12.57 9.15 -4.43
N LEU A 36 11.38 9.66 -4.12
CA LEU A 36 10.29 9.73 -5.10
C LEU A 36 10.63 10.72 -6.23
N LEU A 37 11.28 11.84 -5.90
CA LEU A 37 11.70 12.84 -6.88
C LEU A 37 12.85 12.35 -7.78
N GLU A 38 13.68 11.42 -7.29
CA GLU A 38 14.75 10.78 -8.09
C GLU A 38 14.24 9.98 -9.31
N HIS A 39 12.94 9.66 -9.38
CA HIS A 39 12.36 8.91 -10.50
C HIS A 39 12.29 9.72 -11.82
N GLY A 40 12.68 10.99 -11.78
CA GLY A 40 12.82 11.87 -12.94
C GLY A 40 11.68 12.87 -13.09
N PRO A 41 11.93 13.99 -13.81
CA PRO A 41 10.92 15.00 -14.05
C PRO A 41 9.75 14.42 -14.86
N GLU A 42 8.54 14.91 -14.57
CA GLU A 42 7.26 14.50 -15.16
C GLU A 42 6.78 13.07 -14.83
N ALA A 43 7.44 12.37 -13.89
CA ALA A 43 6.95 11.09 -13.41
C ALA A 43 5.55 11.24 -12.80
N ARG A 44 4.56 10.53 -13.37
CA ARG A 44 3.19 10.48 -12.84
C ARG A 44 3.08 9.37 -11.82
N LEU A 45 2.92 9.74 -10.56
CA LEU A 45 2.89 8.82 -9.44
C LEU A 45 1.48 8.77 -8.82
N LEU A 46 1.08 7.58 -8.39
CA LEU A 46 -0.12 7.38 -7.59
C LEU A 46 0.30 7.15 -6.15
N LEU A 47 -0.14 8.03 -5.24
CA LEU A 47 0.02 7.80 -3.80
C LEU A 47 -1.10 6.88 -3.32
N LEU A 48 -0.70 5.70 -2.87
CA LEU A 48 -1.60 4.61 -2.53
C LEU A 48 -1.44 4.22 -1.06
N ALA A 49 -2.55 4.07 -0.35
CA ALA A 49 -2.56 3.53 1.00
C ALA A 49 -3.14 2.10 0.99
N PRO A 50 -2.30 1.05 1.13
CA PRO A 50 -2.80 -0.32 1.21
C PRO A 50 -3.58 -0.51 2.51
N ILE A 51 -4.75 -1.13 2.41
CA ILE A 51 -5.61 -1.45 3.54
C ILE A 51 -6.04 -2.91 3.47
N GLU A 52 -6.33 -3.50 4.63
CA GLU A 52 -6.88 -4.85 4.73
C GLU A 52 -8.32 -4.79 5.24
N LEU A 53 -9.14 -5.71 4.75
CA LEU A 53 -10.48 -5.91 5.28
C LEU A 53 -10.37 -6.50 6.69
N ARG A 54 -10.98 -5.85 7.68
CA ARG A 54 -10.97 -6.36 9.05
C ARG A 54 -11.80 -7.64 9.16
N VAL A 55 -11.43 -8.53 10.06
CA VAL A 55 -12.18 -9.76 10.33
C VAL A 55 -13.62 -9.40 10.72
N GLY A 56 -14.61 -9.99 10.03
CA GLY A 56 -16.03 -9.71 10.26
C GLY A 56 -16.58 -8.47 9.55
N GLN A 57 -15.73 -7.60 9.00
CA GLN A 57 -16.18 -6.45 8.21
C GLN A 57 -16.65 -6.91 6.83
N THR A 58 -17.79 -6.37 6.35
CA THR A 58 -18.23 -6.62 4.98
C THR A 58 -17.58 -5.61 4.02
N PRO A 59 -17.34 -5.97 2.75
CA PRO A 59 -16.80 -5.04 1.76
C PRO A 59 -17.65 -3.77 1.62
N GLU A 60 -18.98 -3.90 1.71
CA GLU A 60 -19.91 -2.78 1.61
C GLU A 60 -19.73 -1.81 2.78
N ALA A 61 -19.56 -2.32 4.01
CA ALA A 61 -19.29 -1.50 5.17
C ALA A 61 -17.93 -0.79 5.07
N LEU A 62 -16.91 -1.45 4.49
CA LEU A 62 -15.63 -0.82 4.21
C LEU A 62 -15.78 0.32 3.20
N PHE A 63 -16.41 0.08 2.06
CA PHE A 63 -16.56 1.09 1.01
C PHE A 63 -17.42 2.27 1.45
N ALA A 64 -18.48 2.02 2.23
CA ALA A 64 -19.29 3.07 2.86
C ALA A 64 -18.46 3.94 3.82
N ALA A 65 -17.61 3.32 4.65
CA ALA A 65 -16.72 4.06 5.55
C ALA A 65 -15.68 4.90 4.78
N LEU A 66 -15.10 4.37 3.70
CA LEU A 66 -14.16 5.10 2.85
C LEU A 66 -14.84 6.28 2.15
N GLN A 67 -16.07 6.09 1.65
CA GLN A 67 -16.84 7.15 1.03
C GLN A 67 -17.22 8.24 2.05
N ALA A 68 -17.62 7.86 3.27
CA ALA A 68 -17.89 8.79 4.35
C ALA A 68 -16.64 9.58 4.79
N ALA A 69 -15.46 8.99 4.69
CA ALA A 69 -14.18 9.66 4.90
C ALA A 69 -13.76 10.58 3.73
N GLY A 70 -14.55 10.66 2.65
CA GLY A 70 -14.31 11.54 1.51
C GLY A 70 -13.42 10.95 0.43
N HIS A 71 -13.08 9.66 0.49
CA HIS A 71 -12.34 9.01 -0.58
C HIS A 71 -13.25 8.76 -1.79
N VAL A 72 -12.69 8.94 -2.99
CA VAL A 72 -13.43 8.80 -4.25
C VAL A 72 -13.07 7.51 -4.99
N ARG A 73 -11.80 7.10 -4.93
CA ARG A 73 -11.25 6.00 -5.71
C ARG A 73 -10.52 5.00 -4.84
N VAL A 74 -10.64 3.73 -5.21
CA VAL A 74 -9.92 2.62 -4.63
C VAL A 74 -9.34 1.78 -5.77
N ARG A 75 -8.15 1.24 -5.57
CA ARG A 75 -7.52 0.28 -6.47
C ARG A 75 -7.65 -1.11 -5.86
N ILE A 76 -8.31 -2.01 -6.59
CA ILE A 76 -8.55 -3.39 -6.18
C ILE A 76 -7.82 -4.29 -7.17
N ASP A 77 -6.88 -5.09 -6.68
CA ASP A 77 -6.06 -6.00 -7.51
C ASP A 77 -5.44 -5.30 -8.74
N GLY A 78 -5.02 -4.05 -8.57
CA GLY A 78 -4.40 -3.23 -9.63
C GLY A 78 -5.39 -2.45 -10.51
N LYS A 79 -6.70 -2.64 -10.38
CA LYS A 79 -7.71 -1.88 -11.13
C LYS A 79 -8.31 -0.76 -10.28
N THR A 80 -8.22 0.47 -10.78
CA THR A 80 -8.81 1.64 -10.12
C THR A 80 -10.29 1.72 -10.44
N VAL A 81 -11.12 1.73 -9.40
CA VAL A 81 -12.58 1.85 -9.47
C VAL A 81 -13.05 3.00 -8.58
N ARG A 82 -14.21 3.56 -8.89
CA ARG A 82 -14.80 4.60 -8.06
C ARG A 82 -15.68 3.98 -6.97
N LEU A 83 -15.74 4.63 -5.81
CA LEU A 83 -16.54 4.15 -4.67
C LEU A 83 -18.05 4.39 -4.86
N ASP A 84 -18.44 5.37 -5.68
CA ASP A 84 -19.85 5.66 -6.03
C ASP A 84 -20.51 4.58 -6.89
N GLU A 85 -19.72 3.85 -7.68
CA GLU A 85 -20.14 2.69 -8.49
C GLU A 85 -20.42 1.44 -7.65
N LYS A 86 -20.25 1.50 -6.32
CA LYS A 86 -20.45 0.40 -5.37
C LYS A 86 -19.72 -0.89 -5.81
N PRO A 87 -18.37 -0.87 -5.85
CA PRO A 87 -17.60 -2.04 -6.24
C PRO A 87 -17.90 -3.23 -5.33
N THR A 88 -17.89 -4.43 -5.89
CA THR A 88 -18.08 -5.68 -5.15
C THR A 88 -16.75 -6.40 -4.96
N LEU A 89 -16.62 -7.14 -3.86
CA LEU A 89 -15.42 -7.89 -3.53
C LEU A 89 -15.80 -9.31 -3.14
N ASP A 90 -15.07 -10.30 -3.68
CA ASP A 90 -15.25 -11.69 -3.25
C ASP A 90 -14.65 -11.88 -1.84
N ARG A 91 -15.51 -12.16 -0.86
CA ARG A 91 -15.11 -12.38 0.54
C ARG A 91 -14.26 -13.63 0.74
N LYS A 92 -14.29 -14.59 -0.19
CA LYS A 92 -13.52 -15.84 -0.10
C LYS A 92 -12.07 -15.66 -0.56
N ARG A 93 -11.78 -14.61 -1.33
CA ARG A 93 -10.46 -14.37 -1.93
C ARG A 93 -9.78 -13.17 -1.25
N LYS A 94 -8.54 -13.37 -0.80
CA LYS A 94 -7.72 -12.24 -0.34
C LYS A 94 -7.45 -11.32 -1.54
N SER A 95 -7.95 -10.10 -1.44
CA SER A 95 -7.81 -9.07 -2.48
C SER A 95 -6.91 -7.95 -1.97
N ARG A 96 -6.11 -7.34 -2.85
CA ARG A 96 -5.28 -6.19 -2.51
C ARG A 96 -6.09 -4.92 -2.70
N ILE A 97 -6.36 -4.21 -1.61
CA ILE A 97 -7.17 -2.99 -1.61
C ILE A 97 -6.25 -1.81 -1.27
N GLU A 98 -6.23 -0.80 -2.12
CA GLU A 98 -5.36 0.36 -1.99
C GLU A 98 -6.19 1.63 -2.19
N ILE A 99 -6.26 2.52 -1.20
CA ILE A 99 -6.95 3.80 -1.35
C ILE A 99 -6.08 4.69 -2.25
N VAL A 100 -6.69 5.35 -3.24
CA VAL A 100 -5.98 6.38 -4.01
C VAL A 100 -6.05 7.68 -3.24
N ILE A 101 -4.94 8.06 -2.60
CA ILE A 101 -4.84 9.27 -1.78
C ILE A 101 -4.60 10.48 -2.67
N ASP A 102 -3.61 10.38 -3.57
CA ASP A 102 -3.23 11.49 -4.44
C ASP A 102 -2.66 11.01 -5.77
N ARG A 103 -2.57 11.95 -6.73
CA ARG A 103 -1.97 11.79 -8.04
C ARG A 103 -0.98 12.93 -8.23
N VAL A 104 0.29 12.64 -7.98
CA VAL A 104 1.34 13.64 -8.03
C VAL A 104 2.09 13.53 -9.35
N THR A 105 2.48 14.67 -9.91
CA THR A 105 3.44 14.73 -11.00
C THR A 105 4.70 15.32 -10.39
N ALA A 106 5.84 14.65 -10.54
CA ALA A 106 7.12 15.21 -10.13
C ALA A 106 7.41 16.43 -11.02
N GLU A 107 7.19 17.63 -10.50
CA GLU A 107 7.63 18.86 -11.13
C GLU A 107 9.13 19.06 -10.84
N ALA A 108 9.87 19.50 -11.86
CA ALA A 108 11.31 19.72 -11.80
C ALA A 108 11.67 20.98 -11.00
#